data_AF-A0A923VB84-F1
#
_entry.id   AF-A0A923VB84-F1
#
_cell.length_a   1.000
_cell.length_b   1.000
_cell.length_c   1.000
_cell.angle_alpha   90.00
_cell.angle_beta   90.00
_cell.angle_gamma   90.00
#
_symmetry.space_group_name_H-M   'P 1'
#
loop_
_entity.id
_entity.type
_entity.pdbx_description
1 polymer ?
#
loop_
_entity_poly.entity_id
_entity_poly.type
_entity_poly.pdbx_seq_one_letter_code
_entity_poly.pdbx_strand_id
1 'polypeptide(L)'
;MPSITSKSYSLAFILITSLFFLWGFAHNLDPVLIPHLKRSFTLTTTQSTLVDSAVFIAYFFMALPAGFIIKKYGYKIGIIIGLLLFATGCFLFIPAANTQLYSFFLVALFIIACGLTILETAANPYASVLGPAETSTLRLNFSQSFNGLAAALAPIIGARLILTKGFADADLNAMSEAARKVALASEASTVKLPYFILGVILVLIAIVFAFTKLPVIQKVEGHVAGKNILHAFKHRHLSWAAAAQFVYVGVQVCVFSLFILYATKSAGISQIKAADYLGICGVAFLIGRFLGTFLMRYIQPQRLLALYA
;
A
#
# COMPACT_ATOMS: atom_id res chain seq x y z
N MET A 1 -31.69 14.61 12.57
CA MET A 1 -30.64 13.77 11.93
C MET A 1 -30.70 12.39 12.57
N PRO A 2 -30.69 11.27 11.82
CA PRO A 2 -30.75 9.95 12.44
C PRO A 2 -29.50 9.76 13.29
N SER A 3 -29.67 9.48 14.58
CA SER A 3 -28.56 9.15 15.47
C SER A 3 -27.86 7.89 14.96
N ILE A 4 -26.55 7.96 14.79
CA ILE A 4 -25.76 6.81 14.32
C ILE A 4 -25.80 5.77 15.45
N THR A 5 -26.46 4.64 15.22
CA THR A 5 -26.58 3.56 16.19
C THR A 5 -25.23 2.84 16.38
N SER A 6 -24.95 2.29 17.57
CA SER A 6 -23.69 1.58 17.84
C SER A 6 -23.42 0.45 16.84
N LYS A 7 -24.47 -0.23 16.38
CA LYS A 7 -24.40 -1.28 15.34
C LYS A 7 -23.91 -0.75 13.98
N SER A 8 -24.32 0.46 13.58
CA SER A 8 -23.88 1.09 12.33
C SER A 8 -22.40 1.46 12.38
N TYR A 9 -21.91 1.91 13.55
CA TYR A 9 -20.48 2.16 13.77
C TYR A 9 -19.64 0.89 13.72
N SER A 10 -20.05 -0.18 14.40
CA SER A 10 -19.32 -1.45 14.40
C SER A 10 -19.18 -2.04 13.00
N LEU A 11 -20.27 -2.03 12.22
CA LEU A 11 -20.24 -2.50 10.82
C LEU A 11 -19.26 -1.68 9.98
N ALA A 12 -19.32 -0.35 10.05
CA ALA A 12 -18.44 0.53 9.31
C ALA A 12 -16.96 0.31 9.70
N PHE A 13 -16.68 0.08 10.99
CA PHE A 13 -15.31 -0.14 11.47
C PHE A 13 -14.76 -1.50 11.04
N ILE A 14 -15.59 -2.55 11.06
CA ILE A 14 -15.23 -3.87 10.52
C ILE A 14 -14.90 -3.73 9.04
N LEU A 15 -15.77 -3.10 8.25
CA LEU A 15 -15.56 -2.92 6.81
C LEU A 15 -14.28 -2.16 6.50
N ILE A 16 -14.00 -1.07 7.23
CA ILE A 16 -12.75 -0.32 7.07
C ILE A 16 -11.54 -1.17 7.46
N THR A 17 -11.61 -1.90 8.58
CA THR A 17 -10.50 -2.77 9.02
C THR A 17 -10.23 -3.90 8.03
N SER A 18 -11.28 -4.54 7.49
CA SER A 18 -11.16 -5.51 6.42
C SER A 18 -10.59 -4.88 5.15
N LEU A 19 -10.96 -3.64 4.84
CA LEU A 19 -10.41 -2.90 3.71
C LEU A 19 -8.89 -2.64 3.90
N PHE A 20 -8.42 -2.29 5.11
CA PHE A 20 -6.98 -2.16 5.42
C PHE A 20 -6.20 -3.45 5.16
N PHE A 21 -6.79 -4.61 5.52
CA PHE A 21 -6.23 -5.91 5.20
C PHE A 21 -6.21 -6.17 3.69
N LEU A 22 -7.35 -5.99 3.01
CA LEU A 22 -7.52 -6.37 1.60
C LEU A 22 -6.68 -5.50 0.66
N TRP A 23 -6.73 -4.17 0.80
CA TRP A 23 -5.82 -3.33 0.01
C TRP A 23 -4.38 -3.53 0.47
N GLY A 24 -4.13 -3.74 1.77
CA GLY A 24 -2.79 -3.99 2.28
C GLY A 24 -2.18 -5.21 1.63
N PHE A 25 -2.97 -6.27 1.48
CA PHE A 25 -2.56 -7.50 0.82
C PHE A 25 -2.27 -7.26 -0.66
N ALA A 26 -3.18 -6.55 -1.34
CA ALA A 26 -3.01 -6.15 -2.74
C ALA A 26 -1.71 -5.36 -2.96
N HIS A 27 -1.51 -4.32 -2.16
CA HIS A 27 -0.34 -3.46 -2.21
C HIS A 27 0.95 -4.24 -1.94
N ASN A 28 0.96 -5.14 -0.95
CA ASN A 28 2.15 -5.90 -0.60
C ASN A 28 2.42 -7.08 -1.55
N LEU A 29 1.52 -7.39 -2.48
CA LEU A 29 1.81 -8.26 -3.62
C LEU A 29 2.56 -7.54 -4.73
N ASP A 30 2.37 -6.23 -4.89
CA ASP A 30 3.03 -5.47 -5.97
C ASP A 30 4.57 -5.61 -5.93
N PRO A 31 5.27 -5.47 -4.79
CA PRO A 31 6.72 -5.69 -4.72
C PRO A 31 7.17 -7.10 -5.09
N VAL A 32 6.29 -8.11 -5.05
CA VAL A 32 6.58 -9.49 -5.48
C VAL A 32 6.43 -9.62 -6.99
N LEU A 33 5.41 -8.97 -7.56
CA LEU A 33 5.05 -9.08 -8.97
C LEU A 33 5.86 -8.14 -9.88
N ILE A 34 6.15 -6.92 -9.40
CA ILE A 34 6.86 -5.89 -10.16
C ILE A 34 8.25 -6.36 -10.60
N PRO A 35 9.14 -6.93 -9.76
CA PRO A 35 10.46 -7.39 -10.20
C PRO A 35 10.38 -8.46 -11.28
N HIS A 36 9.44 -9.40 -11.15
CA HIS A 36 9.17 -10.45 -12.14
C HIS A 36 8.80 -9.85 -13.50
N LEU A 37 8.01 -8.78 -13.48
CA LEU A 37 7.65 -8.02 -14.68
C LEU A 37 8.82 -7.19 -15.22
N LYS A 38 9.56 -6.47 -14.37
CA LYS A 38 10.76 -5.74 -14.81
C LYS A 38 11.75 -6.67 -15.52
N ARG A 39 11.91 -7.89 -15.03
CA ARG A 39 12.72 -8.95 -15.66
C ARG A 39 12.11 -9.43 -16.98
N SER A 40 10.82 -9.74 -16.99
CA SER A 40 10.11 -10.21 -18.20
C SER A 40 10.15 -9.20 -19.36
N PHE A 41 10.15 -7.91 -19.05
CA PHE A 41 10.24 -6.82 -20.03
C PHE A 41 11.70 -6.43 -20.36
N THR A 42 12.70 -7.11 -19.79
CA THR A 42 14.13 -6.85 -19.99
C THR A 42 14.51 -5.38 -19.80
N LEU A 43 13.98 -4.76 -18.74
CA LEU A 43 14.15 -3.32 -18.53
C LEU A 43 15.60 -2.94 -18.27
N THR A 44 16.01 -1.82 -18.86
CA THR A 44 17.31 -1.20 -18.53
C THR A 44 17.31 -0.67 -17.10
N THR A 45 18.49 -0.45 -16.52
CA THR A 45 18.63 0.15 -15.19
C THR A 45 17.84 1.47 -15.07
N THR A 46 17.94 2.34 -16.07
CA THR A 46 17.20 3.61 -16.11
C THR A 46 15.69 3.39 -16.09
N GLN A 47 15.18 2.44 -16.88
CA GLN A 47 13.75 2.13 -16.92
C GLN A 47 13.26 1.55 -15.58
N SER A 48 14.06 0.68 -14.96
CA SER A 48 13.76 0.11 -13.64
C SER A 48 13.69 1.17 -12.55
N THR A 49 14.67 2.09 -12.52
CA THR A 49 14.69 3.20 -11.54
C THR A 49 13.55 4.19 -11.78
N LEU A 50 13.18 4.44 -13.04
CA LEU A 50 12.03 5.30 -13.37
C LEU A 50 10.72 4.70 -12.89
N VAL A 51 10.56 3.37 -12.95
CA VAL A 51 9.40 2.66 -12.41
C VAL A 51 9.30 2.86 -10.90
N ASP A 52 10.41 2.74 -10.17
CA ASP A 52 10.42 2.97 -8.71
C ASP A 52 10.10 4.43 -8.39
N SER A 53 10.66 5.36 -9.16
CA SER A 53 10.42 6.80 -9.01
C SER A 53 8.97 7.18 -9.32
N ALA A 54 8.34 6.54 -10.31
CA ALA A 54 6.97 6.83 -10.72
C ALA A 54 5.95 6.59 -9.60
N VAL A 55 6.17 5.59 -8.76
CA VAL A 55 5.34 5.33 -7.57
C VAL A 55 5.42 6.51 -6.60
N PHE A 56 6.62 6.97 -6.24
CA PHE A 56 6.78 8.10 -5.33
C PHE A 56 6.25 9.42 -5.93
N ILE A 57 6.43 9.63 -7.23
CA ILE A 57 5.86 10.76 -7.96
C ILE A 57 4.33 10.73 -7.87
N ALA A 58 3.71 9.57 -8.09
CA ALA A 58 2.26 9.41 -7.95
C ALA A 58 1.79 9.72 -6.52
N TYR A 59 2.48 9.22 -5.49
CA TYR A 59 2.18 9.54 -4.08
C TYR A 59 2.24 11.05 -3.81
N PHE A 60 3.27 11.73 -4.31
CA PHE A 60 3.43 13.16 -4.10
C PHE A 60 2.33 13.98 -4.79
N PHE A 61 2.12 13.76 -6.09
CA PHE A 61 1.17 14.55 -6.87
C PHE A 61 -0.29 14.21 -6.58
N MET A 62 -0.61 12.95 -6.23
CA MET A 62 -1.99 12.53 -5.97
C MET A 62 -2.46 12.85 -4.55
N ALA A 63 -1.57 13.07 -3.58
CA ALA A 63 -1.96 13.36 -2.19
C ALA A 63 -2.87 14.60 -2.07
N LEU A 64 -2.55 15.70 -2.79
CA LEU A 64 -3.37 16.92 -2.76
C LEU A 64 -4.74 16.75 -3.46
N PRO A 65 -4.80 16.25 -4.72
CA PRO A 65 -6.06 15.87 -5.36
C PRO A 65 -6.92 14.92 -4.51
N ALA A 66 -6.32 13.91 -3.90
CA ALA A 66 -7.02 13.00 -2.99
C ALA A 66 -7.69 13.76 -1.85
N GLY A 67 -6.96 14.66 -1.18
CA GLY A 67 -7.49 15.54 -0.14
C GLY A 67 -8.66 16.40 -0.63
N PHE A 68 -8.58 16.95 -1.85
CA PHE A 68 -9.69 17.71 -2.45
C PHE A 68 -10.92 16.86 -2.74
N ILE A 69 -10.73 15.64 -3.27
CA ILE A 69 -11.81 14.67 -3.52
C ILE A 69 -12.54 14.37 -2.22
N ILE A 70 -11.79 14.03 -1.16
CA ILE A 70 -12.36 13.73 0.17
C ILE A 70 -13.08 14.95 0.74
N LYS A 71 -12.49 16.14 0.60
CA LYS A 71 -13.07 17.40 1.09
C LYS A 71 -14.39 17.73 0.40
N LYS A 72 -14.52 17.45 -0.90
CA LYS A 72 -15.68 17.81 -1.73
C LYS A 72 -16.77 16.73 -1.74
N TYR A 73 -16.38 15.47 -1.84
CA TYR A 73 -17.29 14.33 -2.04
C TYR A 73 -17.36 13.39 -0.83
N GLY A 74 -16.52 13.58 0.19
CA GLY A 74 -16.49 12.78 1.40
C GLY A 74 -15.59 11.54 1.31
N TYR A 75 -15.32 10.94 2.47
CA TYR A 75 -14.42 9.78 2.61
C TYR A 75 -14.86 8.56 1.82
N LYS A 76 -16.16 8.24 1.83
CA LYS A 76 -16.72 7.08 1.11
C LYS A 76 -16.40 7.15 -0.39
N ILE A 77 -16.63 8.30 -1.00
CA ILE A 77 -16.36 8.50 -2.44
C ILE A 77 -14.85 8.44 -2.71
N GLY A 78 -14.02 9.02 -1.84
CA GLY A 78 -12.57 8.88 -1.92
C GLY A 78 -12.12 7.41 -1.92
N ILE A 79 -12.61 6.60 -0.98
CA ILE A 79 -12.31 5.16 -0.91
C ILE A 79 -12.72 4.43 -2.20
N ILE A 80 -13.93 4.68 -2.70
CA ILE A 80 -14.42 4.03 -3.93
C ILE A 80 -13.56 4.41 -5.14
N ILE A 81 -13.24 5.70 -5.31
CA ILE A 81 -12.38 6.17 -6.40
C ILE A 81 -11.00 5.53 -6.31
N GLY A 82 -10.42 5.47 -5.11
CA GLY A 82 -9.11 4.83 -4.89
C GLY A 82 -9.12 3.35 -5.25
N LEU A 83 -10.15 2.60 -4.84
CA LEU A 83 -10.32 1.18 -5.20
C LEU A 83 -10.47 0.98 -6.71
N LEU A 84 -11.28 1.82 -7.38
CA LEU A 84 -11.51 1.71 -8.82
C LEU A 84 -10.27 2.10 -9.63
N LEU A 85 -9.51 3.11 -9.23
CA LEU A 85 -8.23 3.45 -9.86
C LEU A 85 -7.23 2.32 -9.69
N PHE A 86 -7.10 1.75 -8.50
CA PHE A 86 -6.24 0.59 -8.27
C PHE A 86 -6.67 -0.58 -9.17
N ALA A 87 -7.95 -0.95 -9.16
CA ALA A 87 -8.47 -2.01 -10.03
C ALA A 87 -8.19 -1.76 -11.52
N THR A 88 -8.34 -0.51 -11.98
CA THR A 88 -8.04 -0.11 -13.36
C THR A 88 -6.57 -0.33 -13.68
N GLY A 89 -5.68 0.06 -12.77
CA GLY A 89 -4.24 -0.22 -12.90
C GLY A 89 -3.97 -1.72 -13.02
N CYS A 90 -4.56 -2.55 -12.15
CA CYS A 90 -4.45 -4.01 -12.21
C CYS A 90 -4.94 -4.59 -13.55
N PHE A 91 -6.06 -4.09 -14.10
CA PHE A 91 -6.54 -4.54 -15.40
C PHE A 91 -5.64 -4.09 -16.56
N LEU A 92 -5.03 -2.90 -16.46
CA LEU A 92 -4.06 -2.39 -17.44
C LEU A 92 -2.74 -3.18 -17.46
N PHE A 93 -2.42 -3.94 -16.41
CA PHE A 93 -1.29 -4.87 -16.44
C PHE A 93 -1.47 -6.02 -17.45
N ILE A 94 -2.71 -6.41 -17.76
CA ILE A 94 -3.00 -7.49 -18.72
C ILE A 94 -2.59 -7.09 -20.15
N PRO A 95 -3.06 -5.95 -20.72
CA PRO A 95 -2.58 -5.49 -22.02
C PRO A 95 -1.09 -5.11 -21.99
N ALA A 96 -0.56 -4.62 -20.86
CA ALA A 96 0.88 -4.40 -20.72
C ALA A 96 1.67 -5.71 -20.90
N ALA A 97 1.25 -6.79 -20.24
CA ALA A 97 1.88 -8.11 -20.35
C ALA A 97 1.66 -8.77 -21.72
N ASN A 98 0.55 -8.48 -22.41
CA ASN A 98 0.30 -8.96 -23.78
C ASN A 98 1.20 -8.27 -24.81
N THR A 99 1.39 -6.96 -24.66
CA THR A 99 2.14 -6.13 -25.62
C THR A 99 3.63 -6.05 -25.31
N GLN A 100 4.03 -6.36 -24.08
CA GLN A 100 5.40 -6.21 -23.56
C GLN A 100 5.95 -4.78 -23.73
N LEU A 101 5.07 -3.77 -23.78
CA LEU A 101 5.44 -2.37 -23.90
C LEU A 101 5.67 -1.75 -22.53
N TYR A 102 6.90 -1.26 -22.31
CA TYR A 102 7.31 -0.58 -21.08
C TYR A 102 6.37 0.58 -20.69
N SER A 103 5.94 1.39 -21.65
CA SER A 103 5.06 2.55 -21.38
C SER A 103 3.71 2.15 -20.80
N PHE A 104 3.12 1.03 -21.25
CA PHE A 104 1.87 0.53 -20.67
C PHE A 104 2.06 0.07 -19.23
N PHE A 105 3.17 -0.63 -18.96
CA PHE A 105 3.53 -1.06 -17.61
C PHE A 105 3.73 0.14 -16.67
N LEU A 106 4.46 1.17 -17.12
CA LEU A 106 4.71 2.37 -16.33
C LEU A 106 3.43 3.14 -16.01
N VAL A 107 2.53 3.29 -16.99
CA VAL A 107 1.23 3.96 -16.81
C VAL A 107 0.33 3.15 -15.87
N ALA A 108 0.27 1.82 -16.04
CA ALA A 108 -0.51 0.95 -15.16
C ALA A 108 -0.05 1.08 -13.71
N LEU A 109 1.26 1.05 -13.46
CA LEU A 109 1.83 1.20 -12.13
C LEU A 109 1.56 2.59 -11.54
N PHE A 110 1.68 3.65 -12.33
CA PHE A 110 1.36 5.01 -11.90
C PHE A 110 -0.10 5.13 -11.45
N ILE A 111 -1.03 4.53 -12.19
CA ILE A 111 -2.46 4.49 -11.86
C ILE A 111 -2.71 3.72 -10.55
N ILE A 112 -2.04 2.57 -10.35
CA ILE A 112 -2.10 1.84 -9.07
C ILE A 112 -1.65 2.73 -7.92
N ALA A 113 -0.50 3.39 -8.05
CA ALA A 113 0.04 4.26 -7.02
C ALA A 113 -0.87 5.45 -6.72
N CYS A 114 -1.53 6.03 -7.73
CA CYS A 114 -2.58 7.03 -7.53
C CYS A 114 -3.77 6.49 -6.73
N GLY A 115 -4.27 5.29 -7.07
CA GLY A 115 -5.35 4.63 -6.33
C GLY A 115 -5.00 4.39 -4.87
N LEU A 116 -3.81 3.85 -4.61
CA LEU A 116 -3.26 3.65 -3.26
C LEU A 116 -3.17 4.95 -2.46
N THR A 117 -2.66 6.01 -3.09
CA THR A 117 -2.55 7.33 -2.44
C THR A 117 -3.91 7.86 -2.01
N ILE A 118 -4.93 7.73 -2.87
CA ILE A 118 -6.30 8.15 -2.54
C ILE A 118 -6.86 7.29 -1.40
N LEU A 119 -6.63 5.98 -1.42
CA LEU A 119 -7.07 5.06 -0.36
C LEU A 119 -6.46 5.43 0.98
N GLU A 120 -5.15 5.61 1.05
CA GLU A 120 -4.46 5.97 2.30
C GLU A 120 -4.90 7.34 2.82
N THR A 121 -5.07 8.32 1.92
CA THR A 121 -5.50 9.68 2.27
C THR A 121 -6.95 9.68 2.79
N ALA A 122 -7.80 8.76 2.33
CA ALA A 122 -9.20 8.66 2.75
C ALA A 122 -9.41 7.75 3.97
N ALA A 123 -8.84 6.55 3.95
CA ALA A 123 -9.13 5.51 4.92
C ALA A 123 -8.47 5.76 6.28
N ASN A 124 -7.26 6.32 6.32
CA ASN A 124 -6.58 6.63 7.58
C ASN A 124 -7.37 7.64 8.42
N PRO A 125 -7.73 8.84 7.89
CA PRO A 125 -8.53 9.77 8.68
C PRO A 125 -9.91 9.20 8.98
N TYR A 126 -10.55 8.51 8.03
CA TYR A 126 -11.87 7.92 8.26
C TYR A 126 -11.87 6.92 9.42
N ALA A 127 -10.88 6.02 9.53
CA ALA A 127 -10.74 5.11 10.67
C ALA A 127 -10.55 5.86 12.00
N SER A 128 -9.74 6.92 11.99
CA SER A 128 -9.51 7.79 13.14
C SER A 128 -10.78 8.52 13.59
N VAL A 129 -11.59 9.04 12.68
CA VAL A 129 -12.79 9.82 13.02
C VAL A 129 -14.06 8.96 13.17
N LEU A 130 -14.01 7.68 12.85
CA LEU A 130 -15.14 6.74 12.99
C LEU A 130 -15.32 6.28 14.45
N GLY A 131 -15.85 7.17 15.30
CA GLY A 131 -16.16 6.92 16.70
C GLY A 131 -15.63 8.01 17.64
N PRO A 132 -15.58 7.76 18.96
CA PRO A 132 -15.13 8.74 19.96
C PRO A 132 -13.69 9.23 19.73
N ALA A 133 -13.40 10.50 20.02
CA ALA A 133 -12.09 11.11 19.74
C ALA A 133 -10.96 10.52 20.60
N GLU A 134 -11.29 10.10 21.82
CA GLU A 134 -10.36 9.57 22.83
C GLU A 134 -9.70 8.27 22.36
N THR A 135 -10.41 7.48 21.56
CA THR A 135 -9.94 6.18 21.04
C THR A 135 -9.54 6.24 19.56
N SER A 136 -9.43 7.45 18.98
CA SER A 136 -9.05 7.67 17.57
C SER A 136 -7.74 6.98 17.19
N THR A 137 -6.67 7.22 17.96
CA THR A 137 -5.35 6.64 17.70
C THR A 137 -5.35 5.11 17.85
N LEU A 138 -6.09 4.59 18.82
CA LEU A 138 -6.23 3.15 19.06
C LEU A 138 -6.94 2.47 17.87
N ARG A 139 -8.05 3.04 17.38
CA ARG A 139 -8.79 2.50 16.23
C ARG A 139 -7.94 2.47 14.97
N LEU A 140 -7.23 3.57 14.68
CA LEU A 140 -6.33 3.62 13.54
C LEU A 140 -5.23 2.55 13.63
N ASN A 141 -4.59 2.41 14.79
CA ASN A 141 -3.54 1.40 14.98
C ASN A 141 -4.07 -0.03 14.91
N PHE A 142 -5.29 -0.27 15.39
CA PHE A 142 -5.96 -1.55 15.25
C PHE A 142 -6.20 -1.89 13.77
N SER A 143 -6.82 -0.99 13.01
CA SER A 143 -7.03 -1.24 11.57
C SER A 143 -5.71 -1.39 10.80
N GLN A 144 -4.70 -0.60 11.15
CA GLN A 144 -3.37 -0.70 10.56
C GLN A 144 -2.59 -1.97 10.96
N SER A 145 -2.93 -2.62 12.09
CA SER A 145 -2.34 -3.92 12.44
C SER A 145 -2.77 -5.01 11.47
N PHE A 146 -3.99 -4.92 10.91
CA PHE A 146 -4.43 -5.80 9.83
C PHE A 146 -3.73 -5.51 8.51
N ASN A 147 -3.38 -4.25 8.24
CA ASN A 147 -2.50 -3.93 7.11
C ASN A 147 -1.10 -4.55 7.32
N GLY A 148 -0.54 -4.46 8.54
CA GLY A 148 0.71 -5.15 8.89
C GLY A 148 0.61 -6.67 8.72
N LEU A 149 -0.52 -7.28 9.09
CA LEU A 149 -0.77 -8.71 8.87
C LEU A 149 -0.75 -9.04 7.39
N ALA A 150 -1.38 -8.21 6.58
CA ALA A 150 -1.38 -8.37 5.13
C ALA A 150 0.03 -8.24 4.54
N ALA A 151 0.85 -7.32 5.05
CA ALA A 151 2.25 -7.15 4.64
C ALA A 151 3.12 -8.38 4.97
N ALA A 152 2.84 -9.09 6.06
CA ALA A 152 3.52 -10.34 6.38
C ALA A 152 3.05 -11.52 5.51
N LEU A 153 1.74 -11.60 5.24
CA LEU A 153 1.16 -12.73 4.51
C LEU A 153 1.31 -12.64 2.98
N ALA A 154 1.22 -11.43 2.40
CA ALA A 154 1.25 -11.24 0.96
C ALA A 154 2.51 -11.78 0.29
N PRO A 155 3.74 -11.55 0.79
CA PRO A 155 4.93 -12.15 0.21
C PRO A 155 4.96 -13.68 0.31
N ILE A 156 4.52 -14.24 1.44
CA ILE A 156 4.51 -15.70 1.67
C ILE A 156 3.54 -16.39 0.72
N ILE A 157 2.33 -15.85 0.61
CA ILE A 157 1.26 -16.40 -0.23
C ILE A 157 1.58 -16.12 -1.71
N GLY A 158 2.00 -14.89 -2.03
CA GLY A 158 2.33 -14.47 -3.39
C GLY A 158 3.51 -15.23 -3.97
N ALA A 159 4.59 -15.42 -3.22
CA ALA A 159 5.75 -16.17 -3.70
C ALA A 159 5.43 -17.66 -3.93
N ARG A 160 4.46 -18.24 -3.22
CA ARG A 160 4.11 -19.67 -3.36
C ARG A 160 3.01 -19.93 -4.39
N LEU A 161 2.03 -19.04 -4.49
CA LEU A 161 0.86 -19.23 -5.36
C LEU A 161 1.02 -18.55 -6.72
N ILE A 162 1.83 -17.49 -6.82
CA ILE A 162 1.91 -16.65 -8.01
C ILE A 162 3.25 -16.82 -8.74
N LEU A 163 4.37 -16.85 -8.01
CA LEU A 163 5.69 -17.07 -8.63
C LEU A 163 5.86 -18.53 -9.02
N THR A 164 5.51 -18.84 -10.27
CA THR A 164 5.98 -20.05 -10.95
C THR A 164 7.48 -19.88 -11.23
N LYS A 165 8.30 -20.93 -11.04
CA LYS A 165 9.74 -20.87 -11.33
C LYS A 165 9.93 -20.41 -12.79
N GLY A 166 10.39 -19.17 -12.97
CA GLY A 166 10.84 -18.66 -14.26
C GLY A 166 12.11 -19.38 -14.72
N PHE A 167 12.55 -19.12 -15.95
CA PHE A 167 13.81 -19.66 -16.46
C PHE A 167 15.00 -19.01 -15.73
N ALA A 168 16.08 -19.76 -15.48
CA ALA A 168 17.30 -19.16 -14.92
C ALA A 168 17.95 -18.23 -15.95
N ASP A 169 18.65 -17.18 -15.50
CA ASP A 169 19.32 -16.25 -16.43
C ASP A 169 20.35 -16.97 -17.33
N ALA A 170 20.98 -18.03 -16.81
CA ALA A 170 21.89 -18.88 -17.58
C ALA A 170 21.17 -19.60 -18.74
N ASP A 171 19.95 -20.09 -18.50
CA ASP A 171 19.15 -20.77 -19.53
C ASP A 171 18.64 -19.77 -20.57
N LEU A 172 18.19 -18.59 -20.14
CA LEU A 172 17.73 -17.51 -21.04
C LEU A 172 18.85 -16.99 -21.95
N ASN A 173 20.09 -16.96 -21.46
CA ASN A 173 21.26 -16.53 -22.24
C ASN A 173 21.77 -17.60 -23.20
N ALA A 174 21.47 -18.88 -22.94
CA ALA A 174 21.78 -19.99 -23.84
C ALA A 174 20.73 -20.20 -24.95
N MET A 175 19.55 -19.59 -24.82
CA MET A 175 18.46 -19.67 -25.80
C MET A 175 18.70 -18.77 -27.02
N SER A 176 18.16 -19.17 -28.17
CA SER A 176 18.05 -18.28 -29.33
C SER A 176 17.15 -17.08 -28.99
N GLU A 177 17.32 -15.96 -29.69
CA GLU A 177 16.53 -14.75 -29.46
C GLU A 177 15.01 -15.00 -29.59
N ALA A 178 14.62 -15.85 -30.53
CA ALA A 178 13.23 -16.29 -30.70
C ALA A 178 12.72 -17.11 -29.51
N ALA A 179 13.52 -18.07 -29.02
CA ALA A 179 13.16 -18.89 -27.86
C ALA A 179 13.10 -18.06 -26.56
N ARG A 180 14.03 -17.12 -26.39
CA ARG A 180 14.06 -16.18 -25.27
C ARG A 180 12.82 -15.30 -25.23
N LYS A 181 12.37 -14.78 -26.38
CA LYS A 181 11.14 -13.96 -26.46
C LYS A 181 9.90 -14.74 -26.04
N VAL A 182 9.78 -16.01 -26.47
CA VAL A 182 8.69 -16.90 -26.05
C VAL A 182 8.75 -17.21 -24.55
N ALA A 183 9.95 -17.47 -24.03
CA ALA A 183 10.17 -17.73 -22.60
C ALA A 183 9.73 -16.54 -21.74
N LEU A 184 10.14 -15.32 -22.10
CA LEU A 184 9.77 -14.08 -21.40
C LEU A 184 8.27 -13.75 -21.54
N ALA A 185 7.65 -14.06 -22.68
CA ALA A 185 6.21 -13.90 -22.87
C ALA A 185 5.41 -14.88 -22.00
N SER A 186 5.91 -16.11 -21.85
CA SER A 186 5.35 -17.08 -20.90
C SER A 186 5.51 -16.58 -19.47
N GLU A 187 6.67 -16.06 -19.10
CA GLU A 187 6.95 -15.50 -17.77
C GLU A 187 6.06 -14.28 -17.45
N ALA A 188 5.82 -13.39 -18.41
CA ALA A 188 4.89 -12.28 -18.27
C ALA A 188 3.41 -12.74 -18.21
N SER A 189 3.09 -13.91 -18.75
CA SER A 189 1.71 -14.42 -18.74
C SER A 189 1.26 -14.89 -17.36
N THR A 190 2.19 -15.34 -16.52
CA THR A 190 1.87 -15.91 -15.20
C THR A 190 1.31 -14.86 -14.24
N VAL A 191 1.65 -13.58 -14.42
CA VAL A 191 1.15 -12.48 -13.58
C VAL A 191 -0.24 -11.98 -13.97
N LYS A 192 -0.73 -12.34 -15.18
CA LYS A 192 -2.00 -11.82 -15.70
C LYS A 192 -3.18 -12.25 -14.84
N LEU A 193 -3.24 -13.54 -14.50
CA LEU A 193 -4.31 -14.10 -13.66
C LEU A 193 -4.31 -13.48 -12.24
N PRO A 194 -3.17 -13.40 -11.53
CA PRO A 194 -3.08 -12.69 -10.25
C PRO A 194 -3.59 -11.25 -10.29
N TYR A 195 -3.15 -10.44 -11.27
CA TYR A 195 -3.62 -9.05 -11.40
C TYR A 195 -5.10 -8.97 -11.78
N PHE A 196 -5.60 -9.90 -12.60
CA PHE A 196 -7.02 -9.98 -12.92
C PHE A 196 -7.87 -10.29 -11.67
N ILE A 197 -7.50 -11.33 -10.91
CA ILE A 197 -8.16 -11.69 -9.65
C ILE A 197 -8.12 -10.50 -8.68
N LEU A 198 -6.97 -9.84 -8.58
CA LEU A 198 -6.79 -8.68 -7.72
C LEU A 198 -7.73 -7.53 -8.11
N GLY A 199 -7.77 -7.18 -9.40
CA GLY A 199 -8.67 -6.16 -9.93
C GLY A 199 -10.14 -6.48 -9.65
N VAL A 200 -10.55 -7.73 -9.85
CA VAL A 200 -11.92 -8.18 -9.56
C VAL A 200 -12.25 -8.04 -8.07
N ILE A 201 -11.37 -8.48 -7.17
CA ILE A 201 -11.56 -8.34 -5.72
C ILE A 201 -11.72 -6.86 -5.34
N LEU A 202 -10.86 -5.98 -5.87
CA LEU A 202 -10.94 -4.54 -5.60
C LEU A 202 -12.26 -3.91 -6.08
N VAL A 203 -12.76 -4.32 -7.25
CA VAL A 203 -14.08 -3.89 -7.76
C VAL A 203 -15.21 -4.39 -6.86
N LEU A 204 -15.18 -5.66 -6.43
CA LEU A 204 -16.19 -6.21 -5.52
C LEU A 204 -16.21 -5.44 -4.20
N ILE A 205 -15.06 -5.10 -3.65
CA ILE A 205 -14.97 -4.27 -2.45
C ILE A 205 -15.55 -2.87 -2.71
N ALA A 206 -15.24 -2.26 -3.86
CA ALA A 206 -15.79 -0.95 -4.22
C ALA A 206 -17.32 -0.98 -4.30
N ILE A 207 -17.89 -2.07 -4.85
CA ILE A 207 -19.34 -2.32 -4.90
C ILE A 207 -19.92 -2.45 -3.47
N VAL A 208 -19.30 -3.24 -2.60
CA VAL A 208 -19.73 -3.37 -1.19
C VAL A 208 -19.75 -2.00 -0.49
N PHE A 209 -18.72 -1.18 -0.69
CA PHE A 209 -18.67 0.17 -0.14
C PHE A 209 -19.73 1.09 -0.75
N ALA A 210 -20.02 0.96 -2.06
CA ALA A 210 -21.06 1.73 -2.73
C ALA A 210 -22.45 1.49 -2.12
N PHE A 211 -22.79 0.24 -1.81
CA PHE A 211 -24.08 -0.11 -1.20
C PHE A 211 -24.14 0.06 0.32
N THR A 212 -22.99 0.08 1.00
CA THR A 212 -22.95 0.28 2.46
C THR A 212 -23.25 1.73 2.83
N LYS A 213 -24.20 1.94 3.75
CA LYS A 213 -24.45 3.25 4.37
C LYS A 213 -23.40 3.51 5.44
N LEU A 214 -22.34 4.22 5.05
CA LEU A 214 -21.30 4.69 5.96
C LEU A 214 -21.74 5.98 6.67
N PRO A 215 -21.46 6.13 7.98
CA PRO A 215 -21.67 7.39 8.68
C PRO A 215 -21.01 8.55 7.94
N VAL A 216 -21.80 9.57 7.60
CA VAL A 216 -21.26 10.78 7.00
C VAL A 216 -20.57 11.57 8.11
N ILE A 217 -19.24 11.55 8.09
CA ILE A 217 -18.45 12.36 9.01
C ILE A 217 -18.38 13.76 8.39
N GLN A 218 -19.44 14.54 8.58
CA GLN A 218 -19.47 15.95 8.18
C GLN A 218 -18.45 16.72 9.04
N LYS A 219 -17.73 17.63 8.38
CA LYS A 219 -16.73 18.49 8.99
C LYS A 219 -17.32 19.25 10.17
N VAL A 220 -16.48 19.48 11.18
CA VAL A 220 -16.60 20.62 12.09
C VAL A 220 -16.93 21.87 11.26
N GLU A 221 -18.15 22.39 11.43
CA GLU A 221 -18.55 23.68 10.90
C GLU A 221 -17.59 24.75 11.42
N GLY A 222 -17.07 25.64 10.55
CA GLY A 222 -16.46 26.89 11.03
C GLY A 222 -15.17 27.38 10.36
N HIS A 223 -14.52 26.64 9.46
CA HIS A 223 -13.32 27.17 8.77
C HIS A 223 -13.50 27.23 7.26
N VAL A 224 -13.83 28.43 6.78
CA VAL A 224 -13.57 28.86 5.40
C VAL A 224 -12.11 28.55 5.12
N ALA A 225 -11.88 27.64 4.19
CA ALA A 225 -10.53 27.28 3.80
C ALA A 225 -9.81 28.54 3.34
N GLY A 226 -8.75 28.93 4.05
CA GLY A 226 -7.76 29.82 3.46
C GLY A 226 -7.35 29.20 2.13
N LYS A 227 -7.29 30.02 1.07
CA LYS A 227 -6.89 29.60 -0.29
C LYS A 227 -5.47 29.00 -0.35
N ASN A 228 -4.76 28.96 0.77
CA ASN A 228 -3.37 28.56 0.87
C ASN A 228 -3.22 27.27 1.69
N ILE A 229 -2.86 26.18 1.01
CA ILE A 229 -2.55 24.85 1.59
C ILE A 229 -1.41 24.98 2.62
N LEU A 230 -0.50 25.94 2.43
CA LEU A 230 0.61 26.22 3.35
C LEU A 230 0.14 26.71 4.73
N HIS A 231 -1.11 27.14 4.88
CA HIS A 231 -1.66 27.48 6.19
C HIS A 231 -1.64 26.29 7.17
N ALA A 232 -1.78 25.06 6.66
CA ALA A 232 -1.70 23.86 7.48
C ALA A 232 -0.35 23.77 8.23
N PHE A 233 0.75 24.16 7.59
CA PHE A 233 2.09 24.15 8.17
C PHE A 233 2.32 25.23 9.26
N LYS A 234 1.35 26.13 9.49
CA LYS A 234 1.39 27.02 10.66
C LYS A 234 1.08 26.29 11.97
N HIS A 235 0.37 25.15 11.91
CA HIS A 235 0.11 24.35 13.09
C HIS A 235 1.36 23.54 13.44
N ARG A 236 2.09 23.97 14.49
CA ARG A 236 3.36 23.36 14.93
C ARG A 236 3.28 21.84 15.05
N HIS A 237 2.23 21.31 15.68
CA HIS A 237 2.04 19.86 15.85
C HIS A 237 1.90 19.12 14.51
N LEU A 238 1.22 19.71 13.52
CA LEU A 238 1.07 19.10 12.19
C LEU A 238 2.40 19.09 11.43
N SER A 239 3.14 20.20 11.48
CA SER A 239 4.46 20.30 10.82
C SER A 239 5.46 19.31 11.40
N TRP A 240 5.50 19.14 12.73
CA TRP A 240 6.32 18.13 13.37
C TRP A 240 5.84 16.70 13.06
N ALA A 241 4.54 16.45 12.97
CA ALA A 241 4.02 15.15 12.56
C ALA A 241 4.39 14.81 11.10
N ALA A 242 4.35 15.80 10.20
CA ALA A 242 4.77 15.62 8.81
C ALA A 242 6.28 15.32 8.70
N ALA A 243 7.12 16.06 9.46
CA ALA A 243 8.56 15.79 9.53
C ALA A 243 8.86 14.40 10.12
N ALA A 244 8.18 14.04 11.21
CA ALA A 244 8.32 12.73 11.83
C ALA A 244 7.91 11.60 10.87
N GLN A 245 6.81 11.76 10.13
CA GLN A 245 6.37 10.78 9.14
C GLN A 245 7.34 10.65 7.97
N PHE A 246 7.91 11.77 7.50
CA PHE A 246 8.94 11.77 6.46
C PHE A 246 10.18 10.97 6.89
N VAL A 247 10.69 11.24 8.10
CA VAL A 247 11.84 10.51 8.66
C VAL A 247 11.48 9.04 8.89
N TYR A 248 10.30 8.75 9.44
CA TYR A 248 9.82 7.38 9.68
C TYR A 248 9.79 6.55 8.40
N VAL A 249 9.15 7.05 7.33
CA VAL A 249 9.09 6.33 6.05
C VAL A 249 10.48 6.19 5.44
N GLY A 250 11.31 7.23 5.49
CA GLY A 250 12.68 7.19 4.99
C GLY A 250 13.52 6.12 5.67
N VAL A 251 13.52 6.08 7.02
CA VAL A 251 14.25 5.07 7.80
C VAL A 251 13.69 3.68 7.52
N GLN A 252 12.38 3.52 7.49
CA GLN A 252 11.74 2.23 7.22
C GLN A 252 12.17 1.68 5.86
N VAL A 253 12.02 2.45 4.79
CA VAL A 253 12.38 2.02 3.43
C VAL A 253 13.88 1.72 3.33
N CYS A 254 14.74 2.55 3.92
CA CYS A 254 16.18 2.32 3.93
C CYS A 254 16.57 1.03 4.65
N VAL A 255 16.01 0.78 5.85
CA VAL A 255 16.29 -0.44 6.62
C VAL A 255 15.86 -1.66 5.82
N PHE A 256 14.61 -1.73 5.35
CA PHE A 256 14.12 -2.90 4.63
C PHE A 256 14.84 -3.12 3.29
N SER A 257 15.17 -2.07 2.55
CA SER A 257 15.80 -2.18 1.22
C SER A 257 17.28 -2.55 1.29
N LEU A 258 18.00 -2.07 2.30
CA LEU A 258 19.46 -2.26 2.41
C LEU A 258 19.86 -3.39 3.37
N PHE A 259 18.92 -3.97 4.13
CA PHE A 259 19.22 -4.98 5.14
C PHE A 259 20.01 -6.17 4.60
N ILE A 260 19.57 -6.78 3.48
CA ILE A 260 20.25 -7.96 2.90
C ILE A 260 21.66 -7.60 2.44
N LEU A 261 21.83 -6.44 1.79
CA LEU A 261 23.14 -5.96 1.35
C LEU A 261 24.08 -5.69 2.54
N TYR A 262 23.56 -5.07 3.60
CA TYR A 262 24.33 -4.79 4.80
C TYR A 262 24.73 -6.08 5.54
N ALA A 263 23.78 -7.00 5.73
CA ALA A 263 24.03 -8.23 6.48
C ALA A 263 25.04 -9.14 5.76
N THR A 264 24.95 -9.23 4.43
CA THR A 264 25.91 -10.01 3.62
C THR A 264 27.31 -9.40 3.66
N LYS A 265 27.42 -8.07 3.53
CA LYS A 265 28.72 -7.38 3.50
C LYS A 265 29.39 -7.24 4.87
N SER A 266 28.62 -6.97 5.92
CA SER A 266 29.16 -6.67 7.26
C SER A 266 29.20 -7.89 8.18
N ALA A 267 28.22 -8.79 8.10
CA ALA A 267 28.17 -9.99 8.93
C ALA A 267 28.66 -11.26 8.20
N GLY A 268 28.98 -11.16 6.90
CA GLY A 268 29.49 -12.28 6.10
C GLY A 268 28.50 -13.44 5.93
N ILE A 269 27.20 -13.20 6.16
CA ILE A 269 26.17 -14.23 6.05
C ILE A 269 25.66 -14.37 4.61
N SER A 270 25.10 -15.53 4.27
CA SER A 270 24.49 -15.76 2.96
C SER A 270 23.24 -14.89 2.75
N GLN A 271 22.92 -14.58 1.48
CA GLN A 271 21.71 -13.84 1.12
C GLN A 271 20.43 -14.51 1.62
N ILE A 272 20.39 -15.84 1.61
CA ILE A 272 19.24 -16.63 2.11
C ILE A 272 19.08 -16.40 3.61
N LYS A 273 20.15 -16.54 4.39
CA LYS A 273 20.11 -16.33 5.84
C LYS A 273 19.77 -14.87 6.19
N ALA A 274 20.24 -13.91 5.40
CA ALA A 274 19.86 -12.50 5.54
C ALA A 274 18.37 -12.27 5.24
N ALA A 275 17.82 -12.93 4.22
CA ALA A 275 16.40 -12.88 3.91
C ALA A 275 15.55 -13.51 5.03
N ASP A 276 16.01 -14.60 5.65
CA ASP A 276 15.34 -15.21 6.80
C ASP A 276 15.26 -14.24 7.99
N TYR A 277 16.35 -13.54 8.31
CA TYR A 277 16.34 -12.50 9.35
C TYR A 277 15.41 -11.33 9.01
N LEU A 278 15.36 -10.92 7.74
CA LEU A 278 14.42 -9.90 7.29
C LEU A 278 12.96 -10.35 7.45
N GLY A 279 12.68 -11.63 7.18
CA GLY A 279 11.38 -12.25 7.43
C GLY A 279 11.01 -12.23 8.92
N ILE A 280 11.96 -12.58 9.79
CA ILE A 280 11.79 -12.49 11.26
C ILE A 280 11.51 -11.04 11.68
N CYS A 281 12.22 -10.07 11.10
CA CYS A 281 11.96 -8.64 11.34
C CYS A 281 10.54 -8.24 10.94
N GLY A 282 10.03 -8.74 9.81
CA GLY A 282 8.63 -8.53 9.39
C GLY A 282 7.62 -9.13 10.38
N VAL A 283 7.88 -10.32 10.91
CA VAL A 283 7.04 -10.94 11.96
C VAL A 283 7.11 -10.14 13.27
N ALA A 284 8.30 -9.69 13.67
CA ALA A 284 8.48 -8.85 14.84
C ALA A 284 7.75 -7.50 14.70
N PHE A 285 7.77 -6.90 13.51
CA PHE A 285 6.99 -5.71 13.18
C PHE A 285 5.49 -5.96 13.37
N LEU A 286 4.97 -7.08 12.84
CA LEU A 286 3.57 -7.47 13.01
C LEU A 286 3.18 -7.64 14.49
N ILE A 287 3.96 -8.41 15.25
CA ILE A 287 3.73 -8.64 16.68
C ILE A 287 3.78 -7.31 17.43
N GLY A 288 4.78 -6.47 17.13
CA GLY A 288 4.94 -5.15 17.70
C GLY A 288 3.74 -4.24 17.46
N ARG A 289 3.12 -4.29 16.27
CA ARG A 289 1.89 -3.52 15.97
C ARG A 289 0.71 -3.97 16.82
N PHE A 290 0.46 -5.27 16.91
CA PHE A 290 -0.64 -5.80 17.72
C PHE A 290 -0.42 -5.54 19.22
N LEU A 291 0.80 -5.78 19.71
CA LEU A 291 1.16 -5.53 21.10
C LEU A 291 1.10 -4.04 21.42
N GLY A 292 1.65 -3.18 20.58
CA GLY A 292 1.59 -1.72 20.73
C GLY A 292 0.15 -1.21 20.73
N THR A 293 -0.70 -1.72 19.84
CA THR A 293 -2.14 -1.40 19.83
C THR A 293 -2.82 -1.86 21.13
N PHE A 294 -2.49 -3.05 21.64
CA PHE A 294 -3.00 -3.51 22.93
C PHE A 294 -2.55 -2.60 24.09
N LEU A 295 -1.27 -2.22 24.11
CA LEU A 295 -0.70 -1.33 25.13
C LEU A 295 -1.31 0.08 25.09
N MET A 296 -1.77 0.57 23.93
CA MET A 296 -2.49 1.85 23.83
C MET A 296 -3.80 1.89 24.63
N ARG A 297 -4.32 0.74 25.10
CA ARG A 297 -5.45 0.71 26.05
C ARG A 297 -5.06 1.18 27.45
N TYR A 298 -3.79 1.08 27.80
CA TYR A 298 -3.26 1.37 29.14
C TYR A 298 -2.31 2.57 29.16
N ILE A 299 -1.60 2.81 28.05
CA ILE A 299 -0.58 3.87 27.93
C ILE A 299 -1.05 4.88 26.88
N GLN A 300 -0.91 6.17 27.18
CA GLN A 300 -1.20 7.24 26.23
C GLN A 300 -0.35 7.09 24.95
N PRO A 301 -0.93 7.23 23.73
CA PRO A 301 -0.22 6.96 22.49
C PRO A 301 1.07 7.75 22.29
N GLN A 302 1.14 9.01 22.75
CA GLN A 302 2.35 9.82 22.60
C GLN A 302 3.50 9.31 23.49
N ARG A 303 3.18 8.84 24.71
CA ARG A 303 4.18 8.25 25.62
C ARG A 303 4.66 6.91 25.10
N LEU A 304 3.74 6.09 24.59
CA LEU A 304 4.10 4.81 23.99
C LEU A 304 4.99 5.01 22.76
N LEU A 305 4.68 5.97 21.89
CA LEU A 305 5.53 6.32 20.76
C LEU A 305 6.93 6.77 21.21
N ALA A 306 7.03 7.61 22.25
CA ALA A 306 8.30 8.08 22.77
C ALA A 306 9.13 6.96 23.43
N LEU A 307 8.51 5.92 24.00
CA LEU A 307 9.23 4.76 24.54
C LEU A 307 9.84 3.87 23.46
N TYR A 308 9.30 3.90 22.23
CA TYR A 308 9.82 3.16 21.09
C TYR A 308 10.85 3.94 20.26
N ALA A 309 10.96 5.26 20.45
CA ALA A 309 11.84 6.16 19.71
C ALA A 309 13.24 6.24 20.34
#